data_AF-A0A4R1XT87-F1
#
_entry.id   AF-A0A4R1XT87-F1
#
_cell.length_a   1.000
_cell.length_b   1.000
_cell.length_c   1.000
_cell.angle_alpha   90.00
_cell.angle_beta   90.00
_cell.angle_gamma   90.00
#
_symmetry.space_group_name_H-M   'P 1'
#
loop_
_entity.id
_entity.type
_entity.pdbx_description
1 polymer ?
#
loop_
_entity_poly.entity_id
_entity_poly.type
_entity_poly.pdbx_seq_one_letter_code
_entity_poly.pdbx_strand_id
1 'polypeptide(L)'
;MKSQPDLHLMQIFQQHPRFPFQHWDHEYDDYCAMNLMFIYMLKFKRPASVLHKWEYLRAFDPYRIKGAEGIFYPFACVNHATQQVFTIGIPSKHHAADEYANLSISTVEEPFYFEVFKDRFGETQRDYYHLTSIYFDPTFEQVWEKVYQFLDLYFAAQSTPADLINFNGHYVDKNFQDWIQASQ
;
A
#
# COMPACT_ATOMS: atom_id res chain seq x y z
N MET A 1 12.89 -9.59 -25.96
CA MET A 1 12.38 -9.44 -24.57
C MET A 1 12.95 -8.16 -24.00
N LYS A 2 12.12 -7.15 -23.72
CA LYS A 2 12.58 -5.96 -22.98
C LYS A 2 12.57 -6.34 -21.50
N SER A 3 13.74 -6.36 -20.86
CA SER A 3 13.84 -6.45 -19.40
C SER A 3 13.03 -5.31 -18.80
N GLN A 4 12.03 -5.61 -18.00
CA GLN A 4 11.25 -4.59 -17.32
C GLN A 4 12.16 -3.82 -16.35
N PRO A 5 12.22 -2.47 -16.40
CA PRO A 5 13.00 -1.67 -15.47
C PRO A 5 12.61 -1.86 -13.99
N ASP A 6 11.42 -2.43 -13.74
CA ASP A 6 10.83 -2.56 -12.40
C ASP A 6 11.54 -3.57 -11.49
N LEU A 7 12.14 -4.63 -12.06
CA LEU A 7 12.93 -5.63 -11.30
C LEU A 7 14.28 -5.07 -10.80
N HIS A 8 14.77 -3.98 -11.39
CA HIS A 8 16.05 -3.36 -10.99
C HIS A 8 15.91 -2.48 -9.75
N LEU A 9 14.72 -1.92 -9.48
CA LEU A 9 14.52 -1.03 -8.33
C LEU A 9 14.69 -1.79 -7.01
N MET A 10 14.11 -2.98 -6.89
CA MET A 10 14.23 -3.77 -5.68
C MET A 10 15.66 -4.24 -5.45
N GLN A 11 16.37 -4.62 -6.51
CA GLN A 11 17.79 -4.96 -6.45
C GLN A 11 18.64 -3.79 -5.94
N ILE A 12 18.30 -2.55 -6.26
CA ILE A 12 18.98 -1.36 -5.72
C ILE A 12 18.75 -1.23 -4.21
N PHE A 13 17.51 -1.41 -3.72
CA PHE A 13 17.23 -1.34 -2.30
C PHE A 13 17.83 -2.52 -1.51
N GLN A 14 17.81 -3.73 -2.07
CA GLN A 14 18.42 -4.93 -1.48
C GLN A 14 19.95 -4.81 -1.34
N GLN A 15 20.60 -3.93 -2.10
CA GLN A 15 22.03 -3.63 -1.95
C GLN A 15 22.32 -2.68 -0.77
N HIS A 16 21.30 -2.06 -0.17
CA HIS A 16 21.49 -1.18 0.97
C HIS A 16 21.82 -2.00 2.23
N PRO A 17 22.86 -1.65 3.02
CA PRO A 17 23.32 -2.45 4.16
C PRO A 17 22.30 -2.60 5.29
N ARG A 18 21.29 -1.71 5.31
CA ARG A 18 20.20 -1.73 6.30
C ARG A 18 18.91 -2.38 5.79
N PHE A 19 18.83 -2.82 4.53
CA PHE A 19 17.64 -3.51 4.01
C PHE A 19 17.34 -4.77 4.86
N PRO A 20 16.09 -5.06 5.25
CA PRO A 20 14.82 -4.45 4.80
C PRO A 20 14.32 -3.27 5.67
N PHE A 21 15.23 -2.45 6.19
CA PHE A 21 14.96 -1.23 6.98
C PHE A 21 14.17 -1.52 8.25
N GLN A 22 14.57 -2.55 8.99
CA GLN A 22 13.77 -3.05 10.10
C GLN A 22 13.49 -1.97 11.18
N HIS A 23 14.34 -0.97 11.36
CA HIS A 23 14.18 0.03 12.43
C HIS A 23 13.44 1.30 11.98
N TRP A 24 12.71 1.25 10.87
CA TRP A 24 12.05 2.40 10.26
C TRP A 24 11.11 3.20 11.19
N ASP A 25 10.65 2.62 12.30
CA ASP A 25 9.74 3.23 13.27
C ASP A 25 10.44 4.14 14.29
N HIS A 26 11.74 3.93 14.52
CA HIS A 26 12.54 4.72 15.49
C HIS A 26 13.89 5.21 14.94
N GLU A 27 14.30 4.78 13.75
CA GLU A 27 15.51 5.21 13.06
C GLU A 27 15.16 6.03 11.82
N TYR A 28 15.57 7.31 11.82
CA TYR A 28 15.25 8.27 10.76
C TYR A 28 15.73 7.82 9.37
N ASP A 29 16.93 7.27 9.28
CA ASP A 29 17.49 6.82 8.00
C ASP A 29 16.70 5.66 7.40
N ASP A 30 16.28 4.70 8.23
CA ASP A 30 15.44 3.57 7.81
C ASP A 30 14.04 4.08 7.41
N TYR A 31 13.47 5.03 8.15
CA TYR A 31 12.20 5.69 7.80
C TYR A 31 12.28 6.34 6.41
N CYS A 32 13.32 7.13 6.17
CA CYS A 32 13.53 7.81 4.90
C CYS A 32 13.77 6.84 3.74
N ALA A 33 14.62 5.84 3.94
CA ALA A 33 14.92 4.84 2.90
C ALA A 33 13.67 4.02 2.52
N MET A 34 12.87 3.63 3.52
CA MET A 34 11.64 2.89 3.30
C MET A 34 10.55 3.74 2.62
N ASN A 35 10.36 4.99 3.02
CA ASN A 35 9.45 5.91 2.32
C ASN A 35 9.88 6.14 0.87
N LEU A 36 11.19 6.30 0.65
CA LEU A 36 11.75 6.45 -0.69
C LEU A 36 11.45 5.22 -1.55
N MET A 37 11.65 4.02 -1.00
CA MET A 37 11.33 2.75 -1.65
C MET A 37 9.86 2.68 -2.06
N PHE A 38 8.91 3.00 -1.17
CA PHE A 38 7.49 3.00 -1.48
C PHE A 38 7.11 4.05 -2.53
N ILE A 39 7.65 5.26 -2.43
CA ILE A 39 7.42 6.32 -3.42
C ILE A 39 7.88 5.86 -4.80
N TYR A 40 9.07 5.28 -4.92
CA TYR A 40 9.57 4.79 -6.20
C TYR A 40 8.74 3.63 -6.72
N MET A 41 8.43 2.64 -5.88
CA MET A 41 7.58 1.51 -6.26
C MET A 41 6.29 1.98 -6.93
N LEU A 42 5.61 3.00 -6.36
CA LEU A 42 4.39 3.54 -6.94
C LEU A 42 4.62 4.42 -8.16
N LYS A 43 5.71 5.21 -8.19
CA LYS A 43 6.03 6.05 -9.37
C LYS A 43 6.35 5.22 -10.61
N PHE A 44 7.03 4.09 -10.47
CA PHE A 44 7.36 3.21 -11.59
C PHE A 44 6.13 2.46 -12.12
N LYS A 45 5.20 2.09 -11.24
CA LYS A 45 3.98 1.36 -11.63
C LYS A 45 2.86 2.23 -12.21
N ARG A 46 2.95 3.55 -12.08
CA ARG A 46 1.94 4.48 -12.58
C ARG A 46 2.29 5.03 -13.96
N PRO A 47 1.33 5.08 -14.90
CA PRO A 47 1.49 5.89 -16.10
C PRO A 47 1.80 7.35 -15.72
N ALA A 48 2.80 7.97 -16.36
CA ALA A 48 3.18 9.36 -16.06
C ALA A 48 1.99 10.34 -16.18
N SER A 49 1.01 10.01 -17.03
CA SER A 49 -0.22 10.77 -17.25
C SER A 49 -1.17 10.82 -16.05
N VAL A 50 -1.04 9.94 -15.05
CA VAL A 50 -1.92 9.93 -13.86
C VAL A 50 -1.22 10.30 -12.56
N LEU A 51 0.11 10.48 -12.57
CA LEU A 51 0.91 10.78 -11.37
C LEU A 51 0.42 12.03 -10.63
N HIS A 52 0.02 13.07 -11.36
CA HIS A 52 -0.45 14.34 -10.79
C HIS A 52 -1.82 14.24 -10.11
N LYS A 53 -2.54 13.13 -10.30
CA LYS A 53 -3.86 12.90 -9.68
C LYS A 53 -3.78 12.32 -8.28
N TRP A 54 -2.57 11.91 -7.85
CA TRP A 54 -2.34 11.30 -6.55
C TRP A 54 -1.63 12.30 -5.62
N GLU A 55 -2.30 12.66 -4.53
CA GLU A 55 -1.72 13.43 -3.43
C GLU A 55 -1.13 12.46 -2.38
N TYR A 56 0.13 12.65 -2.01
CA TYR A 56 0.79 11.84 -0.99
C TYR A 56 0.44 12.36 0.40
N LEU A 57 -0.08 11.47 1.25
CA LEU A 57 -0.39 11.81 2.63
C LEU A 57 0.87 11.60 3.48
N ARG A 58 1.25 12.62 4.24
CA ARG A 58 2.42 12.56 5.12
C ARG A 58 2.04 11.90 6.44
N ALA A 59 2.93 11.06 6.98
CA ALA A 59 2.74 10.42 8.29
C ALA A 59 2.60 11.41 9.47
N PHE A 60 2.95 12.69 9.26
CA PHE A 60 2.87 13.74 10.28
C PHE A 60 1.46 14.33 10.46
N ASP A 61 0.56 14.11 9.50
CA ASP A 61 -0.83 14.56 9.63
C ASP A 61 -1.73 13.40 10.10
N PRO A 62 -2.70 13.67 11.01
CA PRO A 62 -3.53 12.64 11.64
C PRO A 62 -4.67 12.16 10.72
N TYR A 63 -4.37 11.87 9.45
CA TYR A 63 -5.36 11.43 8.47
C TYR A 63 -5.68 9.93 8.57
N ARG A 64 -5.70 9.38 9.79
CA ARG A 64 -5.90 7.94 10.09
C ARG A 64 -4.75 7.05 9.63
N ILE A 65 -3.57 7.30 10.21
CA ILE A 65 -2.38 6.44 10.12
C ILE A 65 -2.10 5.84 11.51
N LYS A 66 -3.15 5.29 12.13
CA LYS A 66 -3.00 4.36 13.26
C LYS A 66 -3.60 3.05 12.78
N GLY A 67 -2.75 2.06 12.53
CA GLY A 67 -3.21 0.73 12.22
C GLY A 67 -3.85 0.05 13.44
N ALA A 68 -4.37 -1.15 13.23
CA ALA A 68 -4.64 -2.07 14.31
C ALA A 68 -3.35 -2.32 15.13
N GLU A 69 -3.49 -2.72 16.40
CA GLU A 69 -2.35 -3.18 17.20
C GLU A 69 -1.50 -4.14 16.36
N GLY A 70 -0.23 -3.79 16.14
CA GLY A 70 0.73 -4.59 15.37
C GLY A 70 1.00 -4.21 13.91
N ILE A 71 0.26 -3.28 13.29
CA ILE A 71 0.54 -2.84 11.92
C ILE A 71 0.71 -1.31 11.87
N PHE A 72 1.80 -0.84 11.28
CA PHE A 72 2.02 0.58 11.01
C PHE A 72 1.93 0.86 9.51
N TYR A 73 1.33 1.99 9.13
CA TYR A 73 1.10 2.38 7.75
C TYR A 73 1.98 3.56 7.33
N PRO A 74 3.28 3.36 7.05
CA PRO A 74 4.21 4.48 6.85
C PRO A 74 3.93 5.32 5.60
N PHE A 75 3.11 4.81 4.68
CA PHE A 75 2.87 5.44 3.39
C PHE A 75 1.39 5.38 3.04
N ALA A 76 0.87 6.52 2.56
CA ALA A 76 -0.46 6.61 1.99
C ALA A 76 -0.51 7.63 0.83
N CYS A 77 -1.37 7.39 -0.15
CA CYS A 77 -1.71 8.38 -1.17
C CYS A 77 -3.18 8.32 -1.55
N VAL A 78 -3.73 9.46 -1.94
CA VAL A 78 -5.15 9.63 -2.27
C VAL A 78 -5.33 10.16 -3.68
N ASN A 79 -6.34 9.65 -4.38
CA ASN A 79 -6.82 10.17 -5.65
C ASN A 79 -8.26 10.64 -5.49
N HIS A 80 -8.43 11.96 -5.42
CA HIS A 80 -9.75 12.59 -5.22
C HIS A 80 -10.67 12.41 -6.42
N ALA A 81 -10.12 12.34 -7.64
CA ALA A 81 -10.94 12.20 -8.85
C ALA A 81 -11.64 10.83 -8.94
N THR A 82 -11.04 9.79 -8.36
CA THR A 82 -11.61 8.42 -8.33
C THR A 82 -12.07 8.00 -6.94
N GLN A 83 -11.96 8.89 -5.93
CA GLN A 83 -12.21 8.60 -4.52
C GLN A 83 -11.52 7.32 -4.02
N GLN A 84 -10.22 7.19 -4.31
CA GLN A 84 -9.40 6.05 -3.90
C GLN A 84 -8.31 6.48 -2.92
N VAL A 85 -8.07 5.67 -1.91
CA VAL A 85 -6.92 5.78 -1.01
C VAL A 85 -6.13 4.48 -1.10
N PHE A 86 -4.82 4.61 -1.18
CA PHE A 86 -3.89 3.49 -1.16
C PHE A 86 -2.96 3.64 0.04
N THR A 87 -2.81 2.59 0.84
CA THR A 87 -1.88 2.55 1.98
C THR A 87 -0.99 1.33 1.94
N ILE A 88 0.24 1.50 2.39
CA ILE A 88 1.17 0.39 2.65
C ILE A 88 1.37 0.31 4.15
N GLY A 89 1.21 -0.88 4.69
CA GLY A 89 1.42 -1.26 6.07
C GLY A 89 2.54 -2.29 6.20
N ILE A 90 3.19 -2.28 7.35
CA ILE A 90 4.28 -3.19 7.72
C ILE A 90 4.12 -3.58 9.19
N PRO A 91 4.60 -4.77 9.58
CA PRO A 91 4.43 -5.24 10.94
C PRO A 91 5.28 -4.41 11.89
N SER A 92 4.73 -4.09 13.06
CA SER A 92 5.49 -3.56 14.18
C SER A 92 6.28 -4.69 14.83
N LYS A 93 7.55 -4.44 15.17
CA LYS A 93 8.43 -5.42 15.85
C LYS A 93 7.89 -5.94 17.18
N HIS A 94 6.92 -5.25 17.77
CA HIS A 94 6.34 -5.61 19.06
C HIS A 94 5.31 -6.74 18.99
N HIS A 95 4.93 -7.17 17.80
CA HIS A 95 3.99 -8.27 17.60
C HIS A 95 4.70 -9.47 16.98
N ALA A 96 4.38 -10.67 17.47
CA ALA A 96 5.01 -11.89 16.99
C ALA A 96 4.73 -12.04 15.48
N ALA A 97 5.79 -12.25 14.68
CA ALA A 97 5.69 -12.48 13.24
C ALA A 97 4.73 -13.64 12.90
N ASP A 98 4.52 -14.56 13.84
CA ASP A 98 3.65 -15.73 13.70
C ASP A 98 2.14 -15.40 13.79
N GLU A 99 1.76 -14.21 14.26
CA GLU A 99 0.34 -13.81 14.42
C GLU A 99 -0.26 -13.16 13.16
N TYR A 100 0.58 -12.72 12.21
CA TYR A 100 0.13 -11.98 11.04
C TYR A 100 0.55 -12.68 9.74
N ALA A 101 -0.28 -12.55 8.71
CA ALA A 101 0.07 -13.00 7.36
C ALA A 101 1.38 -12.33 6.88
N ASN A 102 2.13 -12.96 5.97
CA ASN A 102 3.33 -12.31 5.40
C ASN A 102 2.96 -11.23 4.36
N LEU A 103 1.71 -11.26 3.88
CA LEU A 103 1.08 -10.27 3.00
C LEU A 103 -0.42 -10.31 3.23
N SER A 104 -1.07 -9.16 3.31
CA SER A 104 -2.52 -9.00 3.29
C SER A 104 -2.87 -7.83 2.38
N ILE A 105 -3.90 -8.02 1.56
CA ILE A 105 -4.46 -7.00 0.70
C ILE A 105 -5.93 -6.90 1.04
N SER A 106 -6.41 -5.69 1.32
CA SER A 106 -7.82 -5.44 1.58
C SER A 106 -8.26 -4.15 0.91
N THR A 107 -9.50 -4.14 0.42
CA THR A 107 -10.17 -2.97 -0.13
C THR A 107 -11.51 -2.84 0.54
N VAL A 108 -11.76 -1.68 1.16
CA VAL A 108 -12.98 -1.39 1.94
C VAL A 108 -13.50 0.01 1.61
N GLU A 109 -14.79 0.23 1.88
CA GLU A 109 -15.36 1.58 1.87
C GLU A 109 -14.99 2.28 3.19
N GLU A 110 -14.46 3.50 3.09
CA GLU A 110 -13.88 4.23 4.21
C GLU A 110 -14.37 5.70 4.23
N PRO A 111 -15.32 6.05 5.11
CA PRO A 111 -15.90 7.40 5.18
C PRO A 111 -14.96 8.44 5.80
N PHE A 112 -13.95 8.04 6.59
CA PHE A 112 -13.05 8.99 7.27
C PHE A 112 -12.42 10.01 6.32
N TYR A 113 -11.94 9.56 5.16
CA TYR A 113 -11.27 10.44 4.20
C TYR A 113 -12.24 11.42 3.53
N PHE A 114 -13.51 11.06 3.37
CA PHE A 114 -14.52 12.01 2.91
C PHE A 114 -14.68 13.14 3.92
N GLU A 115 -14.83 12.81 5.20
CA GLU A 115 -14.96 13.81 6.28
C GLU A 115 -13.78 14.77 6.37
N VAL A 116 -12.56 14.27 6.12
CA VAL A 116 -11.33 15.08 6.09
C VAL A 116 -11.28 16.04 4.90
N PHE A 117 -11.77 15.61 3.72
CA PHE A 117 -11.52 16.29 2.45
C PHE A 117 -12.73 17.01 1.85
N LYS A 118 -13.94 16.80 2.38
CA LYS A 118 -15.20 17.36 1.85
C LYS A 118 -15.16 18.88 1.65
N ASP A 119 -14.53 19.62 2.57
CA ASP A 119 -14.45 21.09 2.50
C ASP A 119 -13.42 21.58 1.46
N ARG A 120 -12.42 20.77 1.12
CA ARG A 120 -11.32 21.13 0.23
C ARG A 120 -11.61 20.81 -1.24
N PHE A 121 -12.40 19.77 -1.50
CA PHE A 121 -12.61 19.25 -2.86
C PHE A 121 -14.07 19.33 -3.36
N GLY A 122 -14.99 19.84 -2.54
CA GLY A 122 -16.40 20.05 -2.93
C GLY A 122 -17.20 18.75 -2.95
N GLU A 123 -18.37 18.76 -3.62
CA GLU A 123 -19.22 17.58 -3.77
C GLU A 123 -18.46 16.45 -4.49
N THR A 124 -18.18 15.38 -3.74
CA THR A 124 -17.69 14.12 -4.27
C THR A 124 -18.86 13.26 -4.75
N GLN A 125 -18.61 12.26 -5.60
CA GLN A 125 -19.67 11.38 -6.09
C GLN A 125 -20.27 10.49 -5.00
N ARG A 126 -19.49 10.25 -3.93
CA ARG A 126 -19.82 9.39 -2.79
C ARG A 126 -19.37 10.05 -1.50
N ASP A 127 -19.99 9.66 -0.40
CA ASP A 127 -19.64 10.05 0.98
C ASP A 127 -18.54 9.17 1.60
N TYR A 128 -17.80 8.43 0.78
CA TYR A 128 -16.69 7.59 1.20
C TYR A 128 -15.60 7.48 0.13
N TYR A 129 -14.42 7.01 0.54
CA TYR A 129 -13.34 6.61 -0.36
C TYR A 129 -13.18 5.09 -0.32
N HIS A 130 -12.75 4.48 -1.42
CA HIS A 130 -12.27 3.10 -1.38
C HIS A 130 -10.83 3.09 -0.87
N LEU A 131 -10.65 2.56 0.34
CA LEU A 131 -9.34 2.35 0.93
C LEU A 131 -8.82 0.97 0.55
N THR A 132 -7.75 0.94 -0.23
CA THR A 132 -6.95 -0.26 -0.46
C THR A 132 -5.71 -0.23 0.43
N SER A 133 -5.57 -1.24 1.27
CA SER A 133 -4.46 -1.43 2.18
C SER A 133 -3.67 -2.66 1.78
N ILE A 134 -2.37 -2.50 1.55
CA ILE A 134 -1.44 -3.62 1.46
C ILE A 134 -0.64 -3.63 2.75
N TYR A 135 -0.76 -4.68 3.53
CA TYR A 135 0.18 -4.96 4.61
C TYR A 135 1.15 -6.04 4.15
N PHE A 136 2.44 -5.89 4.38
CA PHE A 136 3.39 -6.93 4.02
C PHE A 136 4.68 -6.87 4.83
N ASP A 137 5.33 -8.02 5.02
CA ASP A 137 6.65 -8.09 5.64
C ASP A 137 7.75 -8.04 4.56
N PRO A 138 8.55 -6.95 4.52
CA PRO A 138 9.58 -6.75 3.49
C PRO A 138 10.77 -7.73 3.61
N THR A 139 10.87 -8.52 4.68
CA THR A 139 11.91 -9.56 4.84
C THR A 139 11.69 -10.75 3.91
N PHE A 140 10.45 -10.99 3.45
CA PHE A 140 10.11 -12.12 2.59
C PHE A 140 10.17 -11.74 1.10
N GLU A 141 11.20 -12.21 0.38
CA GLU A 141 11.41 -11.88 -1.03
C GLU A 141 10.19 -12.19 -1.92
N GLN A 142 9.52 -13.33 -1.70
CA GLN A 142 8.36 -13.76 -2.48
C GLN A 142 7.15 -12.82 -2.38
N VAL A 143 7.08 -12.04 -1.29
CA VAL A 143 5.99 -11.09 -1.05
C VAL A 143 6.12 -9.88 -1.97
N TRP A 144 7.35 -9.46 -2.26
CA TRP A 144 7.62 -8.33 -3.14
C TRP A 144 7.09 -8.53 -4.55
N GLU A 145 7.33 -9.69 -5.16
CA GLU A 145 6.83 -9.98 -6.51
C GLU A 145 5.31 -9.84 -6.58
N LYS A 146 4.61 -10.28 -5.53
CA LYS A 146 3.15 -10.18 -5.44
C LYS A 146 2.66 -8.75 -5.23
N VAL A 147 3.32 -7.99 -4.37
CA VAL A 147 3.04 -6.55 -4.23
C VAL A 147 3.21 -5.86 -5.59
N TYR A 148 4.28 -6.16 -6.33
CA TYR A 148 4.48 -5.59 -7.67
C TYR A 148 3.38 -5.97 -8.66
N GLN A 149 2.99 -7.25 -8.72
CA GLN A 149 1.88 -7.72 -9.56
C GLN A 149 0.56 -7.03 -9.19
N PHE A 150 0.29 -6.86 -7.89
CA PHE A 150 -0.88 -6.14 -7.42
C PHE A 150 -0.84 -4.67 -7.84
N LEU A 151 0.30 -4.00 -7.74
CA LEU A 151 0.40 -2.58 -8.12
C LEU A 151 0.26 -2.36 -9.63
N ASP A 152 0.77 -3.30 -10.46
CA ASP A 152 0.52 -3.29 -11.91
C ASP A 152 -0.97 -3.32 -12.21
N LEU A 153 -1.72 -4.15 -11.49
CA LEU A 153 -3.17 -4.23 -11.61
C LEU A 153 -3.85 -2.98 -11.02
N TYR A 154 -3.46 -2.54 -9.83
CA TYR A 154 -4.07 -1.39 -9.14
C TYR A 154 -3.98 -0.11 -9.98
N PHE A 155 -2.86 0.12 -10.67
CA PHE A 155 -2.65 1.28 -11.51
C PHE A 155 -2.90 1.04 -13.01
N ALA A 156 -3.35 -0.16 -13.40
CA ALA A 156 -3.81 -0.38 -14.77
C ALA A 156 -4.97 0.59 -15.07
N ALA A 157 -4.97 1.18 -16.26
CA ALA A 157 -5.81 2.30 -16.64
C ALA A 157 -7.35 2.04 -16.61
N GLN A 158 -7.78 0.83 -16.24
CA GLN A 158 -9.17 0.39 -16.21
C GLN A 158 -9.62 -0.19 -14.86
N SER A 159 -8.75 -0.24 -13.85
CA SER A 159 -9.08 -0.92 -12.60
C SER A 159 -10.11 -0.14 -11.79
N THR A 160 -11.28 -0.75 -11.60
CA THR A 160 -12.35 -0.25 -10.76
C THR A 160 -12.17 -0.74 -9.33
N PRO A 161 -12.77 -0.08 -8.32
CA PRO A 161 -12.80 -0.62 -6.96
C PRO A 161 -13.35 -2.05 -6.86
N ALA A 162 -14.28 -2.43 -7.74
CA ALA A 162 -14.80 -3.80 -7.80
C ALA A 162 -13.74 -4.81 -8.27
N ASP A 163 -12.87 -4.43 -9.21
CA ASP A 163 -11.76 -5.27 -9.66
C ASP A 163 -10.74 -5.49 -8.55
N LEU A 164 -10.52 -4.47 -7.71
CA LEU A 164 -9.56 -4.52 -6.60
C LEU A 164 -10.03 -5.43 -5.45
N ILE A 165 -11.34 -5.50 -5.22
CA ILE A 165 -11.93 -6.37 -4.20
C ILE A 165 -11.65 -7.85 -4.50
N ASN A 166 -11.56 -8.25 -5.77
CA ASN A 166 -11.20 -9.62 -6.18
C ASN A 166 -9.75 -10.00 -5.82
N PHE A 167 -8.91 -9.03 -5.44
CA PHE A 167 -7.54 -9.26 -4.98
C PHE A 167 -7.41 -9.20 -3.46
N ASN A 168 -8.53 -9.05 -2.74
CA ASN A 168 -8.51 -9.13 -1.30
C ASN A 168 -8.13 -10.57 -0.90
N GLY A 169 -7.01 -10.72 -0.22
CA GLY A 169 -6.61 -11.99 0.40
C GLY A 169 -5.45 -11.81 1.37
N HIS A 170 -4.90 -12.92 1.83
CA HIS A 170 -3.71 -12.93 2.66
C HIS A 170 -2.83 -14.14 2.35
N TYR A 171 -1.50 -14.00 2.48
CA TYR A 171 -0.54 -15.09 2.34
C TYR A 171 -0.14 -15.66 3.70
N VAL A 172 -0.19 -16.98 3.81
CA VAL A 172 0.45 -17.76 4.87
C VAL A 172 1.30 -18.84 4.22
N ASP A 173 2.59 -18.92 4.56
CA ASP A 173 3.51 -19.98 4.09
C ASP A 173 3.43 -20.25 2.57
N LYS A 174 3.53 -19.19 1.76
CA LYS A 174 3.49 -19.20 0.27
C LYS A 174 2.13 -19.51 -0.35
N ASN A 175 1.07 -19.71 0.44
CA ASN A 175 -0.29 -19.92 -0.07
C ASN A 175 -1.11 -18.64 0.10
N PHE A 176 -1.66 -18.11 -1.00
CA PHE A 176 -2.64 -17.03 -0.93
C PHE A 176 -4.02 -17.61 -0.67
N GLN A 177 -4.71 -17.04 0.31
CA GLN A 177 -6.10 -17.33 0.59
C GLN A 177 -6.90 -16.06 0.34
N ASP A 178 -7.85 -16.14 -0.58
CA ASP A 178 -8.81 -15.06 -0.80
C ASP A 178 -9.60 -14.84 0.50
N TRP A 179 -9.94 -13.59 0.81
CA TRP A 179 -10.95 -13.35 1.85
C TRP A 179 -12.25 -13.94 1.31
N ILE A 180 -12.71 -15.05 1.89
CA ILE A 180 -14.03 -15.59 1.56
C ILE A 180 -15.02 -14.47 1.86
N GLN A 181 -15.57 -13.85 0.82
CA GLN A 181 -16.71 -12.98 1.00
C GLN A 181 -17.82 -13.87 1.53
N ALA A 182 -18.14 -13.74 2.82
CA ALA A 182 -19.40 -14.23 3.31
C ALA A 182 -20.46 -13.51 2.48
N SER A 183 -21.08 -14.25 1.56
CA SER A 183 -22.17 -13.76 0.73
C SER A 183 -23.20 -13.11 1.65
N GLN A 184 -23.36 -11.78 1.56
CA GLN A 184 -24.52 -11.08 2.10
C GLN A 184 -25.60 -11.02 1.03
#